data_AF-A0AAW1TNR3-F1
#
_entry.id   AF-A0AAW1TNR3-F1
#
_cell.length_a   1.000
_cell.length_b   1.000
_cell.length_c   1.000
_cell.angle_alpha   90.00
_cell.angle_beta   90.00
_cell.angle_gamma   90.00
#
_symmetry.space_group_name_H-M   'P 1'
#
loop_
_entity.id
_entity.type
_entity.pdbx_description
1 polymer ?
#
loop_
_entity_poly.entity_id
_entity_poly.type
_entity_poly.pdbx_seq_one_letter_code
_entity_poly.pdbx_strand_id
1 'polypeptide(L)'
;MKVEMEDLDDFTICDSVNSLVEGCKLPVHMRGTDDWPLAELISIKEVRGTKCFYVHYVDFNKRLDEWVTEELLDTRKVHFPRRDGTSNTGVSTPKKLQYSEVNSRPSSPTITSEILNGSAVLAAALQKKINRKRKGPILENEDSQDGPVPPTPGPRQSGSMVSHHDDIVTRMKNIDLIELGKHRIKPWYFAPYPQEMVNLPCIYICEFCLKYKKSRKCLERHLMKCNLKHPPGNEIYRKDYVSFFEIDGRKNKQYAQNLCLLAKLFLDHKTLYYDTDPFLFYVMTVFDNRGFHIVGYFSKEKESTEDYNVACILTMPPYQRKGYGKLLIEFSYELSKFEGKTGSPEKPLSDLGLLSYRSYWAQTILEILIAMKPVGDNEKPQITINEICEMTSIKKEDVISTLQNLNLINYYKGQYIVTLNKEIIESHRKAMETRTIRIDPKCLHWTPKDWGKRAKW
;
A
#
# COMPACT_ATOMS: atom_id res chain seq x y z
N MET A 1 25.81 8.84 8.83
CA MET A 1 26.65 7.90 9.59
C MET A 1 27.08 6.84 8.60
N LYS A 2 28.38 6.76 8.29
CA LYS A 2 28.95 5.80 7.33
C LYS A 2 28.62 4.39 7.83
N VAL A 3 27.98 3.58 6.99
CA VAL A 3 27.93 2.14 7.21
C VAL A 3 29.31 1.63 6.82
N GLU A 4 29.99 1.03 7.79
CA GLU A 4 31.32 0.43 7.62
C GLU A 4 31.24 -0.75 6.66
N MET A 5 32.31 -0.87 5.88
CA MET A 5 32.46 -1.70 4.69
C MET A 5 33.29 -2.93 5.08
N GLU A 6 32.78 -3.78 5.97
CA GLU A 6 33.56 -4.91 6.54
C GLU A 6 32.95 -6.33 6.37
N ASP A 7 31.85 -6.51 5.64
CA ASP A 7 31.25 -7.84 5.40
C ASP A 7 31.47 -8.41 3.97
N LEU A 8 32.56 -8.04 3.27
CA LEU A 8 32.75 -8.35 1.82
C LEU A 8 33.75 -9.47 1.47
N ASP A 9 34.27 -10.25 2.42
CA ASP A 9 35.34 -11.24 2.14
C ASP A 9 34.92 -12.73 2.28
N ASP A 10 33.77 -13.13 1.71
CA ASP A 10 33.38 -14.55 1.63
C ASP A 10 32.79 -14.91 0.25
N PHE A 11 33.56 -14.61 -0.80
CA PHE A 11 33.24 -14.99 -2.18
C PHE A 11 33.92 -16.31 -2.53
N THR A 12 33.12 -17.32 -2.87
CA THR A 12 33.65 -18.60 -3.38
C THR A 12 33.47 -18.64 -4.89
N ILE A 13 34.53 -19.01 -5.61
CA ILE A 13 34.46 -19.29 -7.06
C ILE A 13 33.67 -20.59 -7.23
N CYS A 14 32.58 -20.53 -7.99
CA CYS A 14 31.72 -21.66 -8.26
C CYS A 14 31.95 -22.13 -9.71
N ASP A 15 32.72 -23.21 -9.87
CA ASP A 15 33.13 -23.74 -11.19
C ASP A 15 31.98 -24.31 -12.03
N SER A 16 30.79 -24.50 -11.43
CA SER A 16 29.60 -24.98 -12.14
C SER A 16 28.32 -24.38 -11.57
N VAL A 17 27.39 -23.96 -12.43
CA VAL A 17 26.02 -23.60 -11.99
C VAL A 17 25.28 -24.74 -11.31
N ASN A 18 25.78 -25.97 -11.44
CA ASN A 18 25.17 -27.14 -10.80
C ASN A 18 25.27 -27.14 -9.28
N SER A 19 26.24 -26.43 -8.71
CA SER A 19 26.36 -26.28 -7.24
C SER A 19 25.53 -25.14 -6.68
N LEU A 20 24.91 -24.29 -7.51
CA LEU A 20 24.03 -23.23 -7.05
C LEU A 20 22.77 -23.82 -6.40
N VAL A 21 22.37 -23.25 -5.26
CA VAL A 21 21.18 -23.63 -4.51
C VAL A 21 20.29 -22.41 -4.28
N GLU A 22 19.02 -22.64 -3.98
CA GLU A 22 18.11 -21.58 -3.55
C GLU A 22 18.68 -20.88 -2.30
N GLY A 23 18.58 -19.54 -2.26
CA GLY A 23 19.18 -18.68 -1.25
C GLY A 23 20.61 -18.21 -1.55
N CYS A 24 21.27 -18.71 -2.60
CA CYS A 24 22.55 -18.15 -3.06
C CYS A 24 22.39 -16.69 -3.48
N LYS A 25 23.39 -15.85 -3.18
CA LYS A 25 23.47 -14.47 -3.66
C LYS A 25 24.67 -14.29 -4.57
N LEU A 26 24.46 -13.74 -5.75
CA LEU A 26 25.50 -13.51 -6.74
C LEU A 26 25.12 -12.35 -7.67
N PRO A 27 26.10 -11.69 -8.33
CA PRO A 27 25.79 -10.69 -9.35
C PRO A 27 25.06 -11.34 -10.53
N VAL A 28 23.97 -10.71 -10.97
CA VAL A 28 23.16 -11.17 -12.10
C VAL A 28 22.95 -10.02 -13.07
N HIS A 29 23.21 -10.26 -14.35
CA HIS A 29 22.97 -9.28 -15.39
C HIS A 29 21.47 -8.95 -15.47
N MET A 30 21.14 -7.69 -15.25
CA MET A 30 19.75 -7.23 -15.29
C MET A 30 19.35 -6.95 -16.75
N ARG A 31 18.25 -7.56 -17.23
CA ARG A 31 17.89 -7.41 -18.65
C ARG A 31 17.49 -5.98 -18.98
N GLY A 32 18.10 -5.43 -20.03
CA GLY A 32 17.83 -4.07 -20.51
C GLY A 32 18.64 -2.98 -19.80
N THR A 33 19.57 -3.36 -18.93
CA THR A 33 20.64 -2.48 -18.42
C THR A 33 21.98 -3.16 -18.66
N ASP A 34 23.08 -2.43 -18.47
CA ASP A 34 24.45 -2.99 -18.47
C ASP A 34 24.91 -3.34 -17.03
N ASP A 35 23.98 -3.36 -16.08
CA ASP A 35 24.26 -3.51 -14.65
C ASP A 35 24.24 -4.97 -14.20
N TRP A 36 25.10 -5.29 -13.24
CA TRP A 36 25.18 -6.60 -12.56
C TRP A 36 24.89 -6.49 -11.07
N PRO A 37 23.67 -6.07 -10.68
CA PRO A 37 23.30 -5.98 -9.26
C PRO A 37 23.38 -7.34 -8.57
N LEU A 38 23.63 -7.31 -7.26
CA LEU A 38 23.55 -8.49 -6.42
C LEU A 38 22.11 -9.02 -6.43
N ALA A 39 21.92 -10.31 -6.70
CA ALA A 39 20.61 -10.93 -6.68
C ALA A 39 20.61 -12.23 -5.85
N GLU A 40 19.48 -12.52 -5.22
CA GLU A 40 19.21 -13.76 -4.50
C GLU A 40 18.48 -14.75 -5.42
N LEU A 41 18.95 -15.99 -5.46
CA LEU A 41 18.28 -17.09 -6.15
C LEU A 41 17.08 -17.56 -5.33
N ILE A 42 15.87 -17.23 -5.80
CA ILE A 42 14.63 -17.61 -5.11
C ILE A 42 14.17 -19.01 -5.50
N SER A 43 14.32 -19.38 -6.76
CA SER A 43 13.99 -20.73 -7.21
C SER A 43 14.79 -21.17 -8.42
N ILE A 44 15.03 -22.48 -8.53
CA ILE A 44 15.77 -23.11 -9.62
C ILE A 44 14.87 -24.15 -10.28
N LYS A 45 14.74 -24.08 -11.60
CA LYS A 45 14.02 -25.10 -12.38
C LYS A 45 14.82 -25.52 -13.61
N GLU A 46 14.55 -26.71 -14.11
CA GLU A 46 15.15 -27.19 -15.35
C GLU A 46 14.07 -27.28 -16.44
N VAL A 47 14.31 -26.62 -17.57
CA VAL A 47 13.39 -26.61 -18.72
C VAL A 47 14.16 -27.06 -19.95
N ARG A 48 13.78 -28.22 -20.51
CA ARG A 48 14.40 -28.81 -21.71
C ARG A 48 15.93 -28.99 -21.60
N GLY A 49 16.42 -29.35 -20.42
CA GLY A 49 17.85 -29.53 -20.16
C GLY A 49 18.63 -28.23 -19.87
N THR A 50 17.95 -27.08 -19.83
CA THR A 50 18.55 -25.79 -19.46
C THR A 50 18.07 -25.39 -18.07
N LYS A 51 19.01 -25.06 -17.16
CA LYS A 51 18.67 -24.51 -15.84
C LYS A 51 18.25 -23.05 -15.97
N CYS A 52 17.14 -22.74 -15.31
CA CYS A 52 16.61 -21.39 -15.18
C CYS A 52 16.51 -21.03 -13.70
N PHE A 53 16.80 -19.78 -13.40
CA PHE A 53 16.91 -19.25 -12.04
C PHE A 53 15.94 -18.08 -11.91
N TYR A 54 15.04 -18.11 -10.94
CA TYR A 54 14.22 -16.95 -10.59
C TYR A 54 14.98 -16.11 -9.59
N VAL A 55 15.27 -14.86 -9.96
CA VAL A 55 16.15 -13.99 -9.20
C VAL A 55 15.40 -12.82 -8.60
N HIS A 56 15.74 -12.47 -7.37
CA HIS A 56 15.36 -11.23 -6.74
C HIS A 56 16.56 -10.31 -6.62
N TYR A 57 16.51 -9.15 -7.25
CA TYR A 57 17.58 -8.16 -7.17
C TYR A 57 17.56 -7.46 -5.81
N VAL A 58 18.63 -7.59 -5.04
CA VAL A 58 18.76 -7.05 -3.67
C VAL A 58 18.66 -5.52 -3.72
N ASP A 59 17.84 -4.93 -2.84
CA ASP A 59 17.53 -3.49 -2.80
C ASP A 59 16.71 -2.94 -3.99
N PHE A 60 16.30 -3.81 -4.92
CA PHE A 60 15.42 -3.46 -6.01
C PHE A 60 13.98 -3.90 -5.76
N ASN A 61 13.05 -3.25 -6.46
CA ASN A 61 11.64 -3.59 -6.36
C ASN A 61 11.36 -4.96 -7.01
N LYS A 62 10.67 -5.87 -6.30
CA LYS A 62 10.30 -7.22 -6.77
C LYS A 62 9.60 -7.28 -8.13
N ARG A 63 9.02 -6.18 -8.61
CA ARG A 63 8.49 -6.09 -9.99
C ARG A 63 9.55 -6.40 -11.05
N LEU A 64 10.83 -6.22 -10.72
CA LEU A 64 11.98 -6.46 -11.59
C LEU A 64 12.43 -7.93 -11.57
N ASP A 65 11.97 -8.73 -10.61
CA ASP A 65 12.33 -10.13 -10.49
C ASP A 65 11.97 -10.89 -11.77
N GLU A 66 12.85 -11.79 -12.20
CA GLU A 66 12.69 -12.48 -13.47
C GLU A 66 13.34 -13.87 -13.49
N TRP A 67 12.99 -14.65 -14.51
CA TRP A 67 13.67 -15.90 -14.82
C TRP A 67 14.88 -15.60 -15.72
N VAL A 68 16.07 -15.96 -15.26
CA VAL A 68 17.33 -15.85 -16.00
C VAL A 68 17.93 -17.22 -16.30
N THR A 69 18.78 -17.26 -17.32
CA THR A 69 19.59 -18.41 -17.75
C THR A 69 21.00 -18.30 -17.17
N GLU A 70 21.77 -19.39 -17.23
CA GLU A 70 23.15 -19.45 -16.74
C GLU A 70 24.05 -18.33 -17.29
N GLU A 71 23.85 -17.93 -18.56
CA GLU A 71 24.64 -16.87 -19.21
C GLU A 71 24.53 -15.48 -18.55
N LEU A 72 23.54 -15.26 -17.68
CA LEU A 72 23.31 -14.00 -16.99
C LEU A 72 23.81 -14.03 -15.53
N LEU A 73 24.42 -15.12 -15.08
CA LEU A 73 24.92 -15.29 -13.71
C LEU A 73 26.44 -15.11 -13.65
N ASP A 74 26.93 -14.29 -12.72
CA ASP A 74 28.37 -14.22 -12.42
C ASP A 74 28.73 -15.21 -11.31
N THR A 75 29.14 -16.42 -11.69
CA THR A 75 29.49 -17.50 -10.75
C THR A 75 30.87 -17.34 -10.10
N ARG A 76 31.62 -16.27 -10.42
CA ARG A 76 32.92 -15.98 -9.80
C ARG A 76 32.76 -15.39 -8.39
N LYS A 77 31.58 -14.87 -8.07
CA LYS A 77 31.27 -14.16 -6.82
C LYS A 77 29.96 -14.67 -6.23
N VAL A 78 29.98 -15.91 -5.74
CA VAL A 78 28.80 -16.54 -5.13
C VAL A 78 28.92 -16.54 -3.61
N HIS A 79 27.89 -16.02 -2.95
CA HIS A 79 27.64 -16.21 -1.53
C HIS A 79 26.61 -17.31 -1.34
N PHE A 80 27.02 -18.39 -0.67
CA PHE A 80 26.11 -19.48 -0.32
C PHE A 80 25.33 -19.14 0.95
N PRO A 81 24.07 -19.58 1.08
CA PRO A 81 23.34 -19.43 2.32
C PRO A 81 24.08 -20.17 3.44
N ARG A 82 24.35 -19.49 4.56
CA ARG A 82 24.98 -20.10 5.73
C ARG A 82 24.12 -21.25 6.25
N ARG A 83 24.71 -22.45 6.38
CA ARG A 83 24.06 -23.59 7.04
C ARG A 83 24.17 -23.42 8.56
N ASP A 84 23.39 -22.52 9.13
CA ASP A 84 23.27 -22.46 10.58
C ASP A 84 22.33 -23.58 11.05
N GLY A 85 22.89 -24.56 11.75
CA GLY A 85 22.13 -25.61 12.41
C GLY A 85 21.09 -25.01 13.35
N THR A 86 19.85 -25.49 13.24
CA THR A 86 18.74 -25.33 14.20
C THR A 86 18.80 -24.06 15.06
N SER A 87 18.21 -22.96 14.58
CA SER A 87 17.78 -21.89 15.47
C SER A 87 16.45 -21.30 15.01
N ASN A 88 15.49 -21.30 15.94
CA ASN A 88 14.20 -20.62 15.81
C ASN A 88 14.44 -19.13 15.53
N THR A 89 14.17 -18.67 14.31
CA THR A 89 14.10 -17.23 14.02
C THR A 89 12.71 -16.69 14.34
N GLY A 90 12.39 -16.67 15.63
CA GLY A 90 11.49 -15.67 16.19
C GLY A 90 12.28 -14.39 16.39
N VAL A 91 11.79 -13.29 15.81
CA VAL A 91 12.32 -11.94 16.01
C VAL A 91 12.47 -11.69 17.51
N SER A 92 13.71 -11.68 17.99
CA SER A 92 14.04 -11.40 19.39
C SER A 92 14.69 -10.03 19.49
N THR A 93 13.92 -9.10 20.02
CA THR A 93 14.37 -7.82 20.59
C THR A 93 15.59 -8.04 21.50
N PRO A 94 16.59 -7.14 21.54
CA PRO A 94 17.74 -7.31 22.43
C PRO A 94 17.29 -7.29 23.89
N LYS A 95 17.54 -8.39 24.61
CA LYS A 95 17.37 -8.47 26.07
C LYS A 95 18.43 -7.65 26.77
N LYS A 96 17.98 -6.64 27.49
CA LYS A 96 18.74 -5.83 28.45
C LYS A 96 19.16 -6.71 29.63
N LEU A 97 20.46 -6.76 29.91
CA LEU A 97 21.05 -7.38 31.11
C LEU A 97 20.51 -6.67 32.37
N GLN A 98 19.91 -7.44 33.28
CA GLN A 98 19.57 -7.04 34.64
C GLN A 98 20.71 -7.45 35.58
N TYR A 99 21.33 -6.48 36.23
CA TYR A 99 22.03 -6.68 37.50
C TYR A 99 21.32 -5.83 38.55
N SER A 100 21.16 -6.41 39.74
CA SER A 100 20.31 -5.97 40.84
C SER A 100 21.03 -5.07 41.87
N GLU A 101 20.27 -4.10 42.40
CA GLU A 101 20.39 -3.32 43.67
C GLU A 101 21.61 -2.36 43.80
N VAL A 102 21.55 -1.16 44.42
CA VAL A 102 20.90 -0.70 45.67
C VAL A 102 20.69 0.85 45.67
N ASN A 103 19.74 1.34 46.49
CA ASN A 103 19.39 2.71 46.94
C ASN A 103 20.35 3.92 46.75
N SER A 104 19.79 5.11 46.39
CA SER A 104 19.75 6.39 47.18
C SER A 104 19.43 7.64 46.32
N ARG A 105 18.57 8.54 46.83
CA ARG A 105 18.27 9.93 46.34
C ARG A 105 19.25 10.95 46.99
N PRO A 106 19.19 12.28 46.73
CA PRO A 106 18.99 13.08 45.50
C PRO A 106 20.03 14.25 45.37
N SER A 107 20.01 15.05 44.28
CA SER A 107 20.11 16.55 44.26
C SER A 107 20.31 17.13 42.83
N SER A 108 19.63 18.25 42.54
CA SER A 108 19.75 19.13 41.34
C SER A 108 20.82 20.23 41.54
N PRO A 109 20.94 21.30 40.71
CA PRO A 109 20.92 21.50 39.23
C PRO A 109 22.14 22.33 38.71
N THR A 110 22.41 22.40 37.39
CA THR A 110 22.90 23.67 36.76
C THR A 110 22.67 23.74 35.25
N ILE A 111 22.46 24.98 34.79
CA ILE A 111 22.07 25.50 33.47
C ILE A 111 23.28 25.58 32.50
N THR A 112 23.06 25.36 31.19
CA THR A 112 23.63 26.18 30.10
C THR A 112 22.90 25.93 28.77
N SER A 113 22.84 27.00 27.98
CA SER A 113 22.08 27.24 26.76
C SER A 113 22.76 26.72 25.50
N GLU A 114 22.04 26.04 24.61
CA GLU A 114 22.43 25.92 23.20
C GLU A 114 21.24 25.61 22.28
N ILE A 115 21.31 26.17 21.06
CA ILE A 115 20.29 26.16 20.00
C ILE A 115 20.21 24.74 19.40
N LEU A 116 19.03 24.11 19.44
CA LEU A 116 18.84 22.72 19.02
C LEU A 116 17.97 22.60 17.75
N ASN A 117 18.57 22.00 16.72
CA ASN A 117 17.91 21.63 15.47
C ASN A 117 17.09 20.32 15.59
N GLY A 118 15.90 20.33 14.97
CA GLY A 118 15.42 19.28 14.06
C GLY A 118 14.82 17.98 14.60
N SER A 119 15.30 17.38 15.71
CA SER A 119 14.91 15.98 16.02
C SER A 119 14.34 15.71 17.42
N ALA A 120 14.19 16.70 18.29
CA ALA A 120 13.79 16.48 19.68
C ALA A 120 12.27 16.56 19.97
N VAL A 121 11.42 16.84 18.97
CA VAL A 121 10.01 17.25 19.21
C VAL A 121 9.04 16.08 19.41
N LEU A 122 9.43 14.82 19.11
CA LEU A 122 8.52 13.67 19.27
C LEU A 122 8.37 13.20 20.73
N ALA A 123 9.34 13.48 21.60
CA ALA A 123 9.34 12.99 22.98
C ALA A 123 8.34 13.72 23.91
N ALA A 124 8.00 14.98 23.60
CA ALA A 124 7.16 15.81 24.47
C ALA A 124 5.64 15.66 24.21
N ALA A 125 5.23 15.09 23.08
CA ALA A 125 3.82 15.01 22.68
C ALA A 125 3.10 13.71 23.11
N LEU A 126 3.83 12.67 23.54
CA LEU A 126 3.28 11.33 23.80
C LEU A 126 3.04 10.97 25.28
N GLN A 127 3.28 11.88 26.23
CA GLN A 127 3.03 11.61 27.65
C GLN A 127 1.84 12.41 28.18
N LYS A 128 0.62 11.96 27.85
CA LYS A 128 -0.57 12.17 28.69
C LYS A 128 -1.72 11.26 28.24
N LYS A 129 -1.75 10.03 28.75
CA LYS A 129 -2.96 9.34 29.21
C LYS A 129 -2.62 7.97 29.83
N ILE A 130 -3.46 7.59 30.79
CA ILE A 130 -3.57 6.30 31.49
C ILE A 130 -2.88 6.24 32.86
N ASN A 131 -3.64 6.57 33.91
CA ASN A 131 -3.69 5.73 35.10
C ASN A 131 -5.01 5.95 35.87
N ARG A 132 -5.90 4.96 35.82
CA ARG A 132 -6.94 4.71 36.86
C ARG A 132 -7.53 3.31 36.67
N LYS A 133 -6.92 2.31 37.33
CA LYS A 133 -7.52 1.00 37.64
C LYS A 133 -8.40 1.16 38.88
N ARG A 134 -9.65 0.69 38.81
CA ARG A 134 -10.48 0.35 39.98
C ARG A 134 -10.85 -1.14 39.89
N LYS A 135 -10.84 -1.80 41.05
CA LYS A 135 -10.90 -3.24 41.28
C LYS A 135 -12.19 -3.59 42.05
N GLY A 136 -12.79 -4.73 41.71
CA GLY A 136 -13.69 -5.53 42.57
C GLY A 136 -15.11 -5.72 42.03
N PRO A 137 -15.87 -6.75 42.47
CA PRO A 137 -15.44 -8.07 42.95
C PRO A 137 -16.16 -9.24 42.22
N ILE A 138 -15.68 -10.45 42.56
CA ILE A 138 -16.13 -11.78 42.11
C ILE A 138 -17.39 -12.18 42.89
N LEU A 139 -18.35 -12.83 42.22
CA LEU A 139 -19.34 -13.71 42.84
C LEU A 139 -19.48 -14.97 41.97
N GLU A 140 -19.38 -16.11 42.64
CA GLU A 140 -19.58 -17.47 42.16
C GLU A 140 -21.09 -17.76 42.00
N ASN A 141 -21.42 -18.70 41.11
CA ASN A 141 -22.48 -19.69 41.34
C ASN A 141 -22.37 -20.82 40.30
N GLU A 142 -22.25 -22.04 40.81
CA GLU A 142 -22.46 -23.30 40.11
C GLU A 142 -23.96 -23.53 39.86
N ASP A 143 -24.36 -24.17 38.76
CA ASP A 143 -24.83 -25.57 38.77
C ASP A 143 -25.29 -26.13 37.39
N SER A 144 -24.88 -27.39 37.15
CA SER A 144 -25.55 -28.53 36.48
C SER A 144 -25.85 -28.64 34.95
N GLN A 145 -25.07 -29.55 34.32
CA GLN A 145 -25.36 -30.74 33.47
C GLN A 145 -26.32 -30.69 32.24
N ASP A 146 -25.82 -31.00 31.03
CA ASP A 146 -26.08 -32.28 30.30
C ASP A 146 -25.39 -32.41 28.90
N GLY A 147 -24.85 -33.60 28.57
CA GLY A 147 -24.78 -34.27 27.24
C GLY A 147 -23.84 -33.78 26.09
N PRO A 148 -23.16 -34.69 25.33
CA PRO A 148 -22.08 -34.32 24.39
C PRO A 148 -22.58 -34.05 22.94
N VAL A 149 -22.07 -32.97 22.32
CA VAL A 149 -22.30 -32.63 20.90
C VAL A 149 -20.94 -32.33 20.22
N PRO A 150 -20.66 -32.83 19.01
CA PRO A 150 -19.34 -32.75 18.36
C PRO A 150 -18.93 -31.31 17.99
N PRO A 151 -17.62 -31.00 17.90
CA PRO A 151 -17.16 -29.62 17.78
C PRO A 151 -17.38 -29.05 16.38
N THR A 152 -18.21 -28.02 16.30
CA THR A 152 -18.27 -27.05 15.19
C THR A 152 -17.06 -26.10 15.27
N PRO A 153 -16.35 -25.82 14.17
CA PRO A 153 -15.25 -24.86 14.19
C PRO A 153 -15.79 -23.44 14.18
N GLY A 154 -15.70 -22.75 15.32
CA GLY A 154 -15.81 -21.29 15.41
C GLY A 154 -14.62 -20.58 14.74
N PRO A 155 -14.77 -19.30 14.37
CA PRO A 155 -13.80 -18.57 13.56
C PRO A 155 -12.53 -18.32 14.38
N ARG A 156 -11.42 -18.92 13.96
CA ARG A 156 -10.10 -18.64 14.52
C ARG A 156 -9.64 -17.25 14.05
N GLN A 157 -9.61 -16.31 14.98
CA GLN A 157 -8.74 -15.14 14.90
C GLN A 157 -7.30 -15.59 15.18
N SER A 158 -6.35 -15.03 14.45
CA SER A 158 -4.88 -15.20 14.52
C SER A 158 -4.27 -16.08 13.43
N GLY A 159 -3.19 -15.53 12.87
CA GLY A 159 -2.62 -15.81 11.55
C GLY A 159 -2.25 -17.26 11.28
N SER A 160 -2.52 -17.68 10.05
CA SER A 160 -2.01 -18.93 9.49
C SER A 160 -0.48 -18.88 9.49
N MET A 161 0.15 -19.82 10.19
CA MET A 161 1.53 -20.19 9.92
C MET A 161 1.56 -20.77 8.51
N VAL A 162 2.01 -19.96 7.57
CA VAL A 162 2.26 -20.38 6.20
C VAL A 162 3.49 -21.30 6.24
N SER A 163 3.44 -22.45 5.55
CA SER A 163 4.61 -23.31 5.46
C SER A 163 5.74 -22.54 4.75
N HIS A 164 7.00 -22.74 5.13
CA HIS A 164 8.14 -22.07 4.47
C HIS A 164 8.14 -22.23 2.94
N HIS A 165 7.54 -23.32 2.44
CA HIS A 165 7.43 -23.60 1.00
C HIS A 165 6.37 -22.73 0.30
N ASP A 166 5.25 -22.44 0.96
CA ASP A 166 4.20 -21.56 0.43
C ASP A 166 4.66 -20.09 0.39
N ASP A 167 5.50 -19.69 1.35
CA ASP A 167 6.12 -18.36 1.39
C ASP A 167 7.10 -18.13 0.23
N ILE A 168 7.83 -19.16 -0.23
CA ILE A 168 8.73 -19.06 -1.39
C ILE A 168 7.93 -18.95 -2.69
N VAL A 169 6.90 -19.77 -2.85
CA VAL A 169 6.06 -19.78 -4.07
C VAL A 169 5.38 -18.43 -4.29
N THR A 170 4.90 -17.79 -3.21
CA THR A 170 4.21 -16.49 -3.29
C THR A 170 5.14 -15.30 -3.54
N ARG A 171 6.46 -15.49 -3.42
CA ARG A 171 7.47 -14.49 -3.84
C ARG A 171 7.70 -14.47 -5.35
N MET A 172 7.26 -15.51 -6.06
CA MET A 172 7.44 -15.62 -7.50
C MET A 172 6.18 -15.24 -8.27
N LYS A 173 6.36 -14.54 -9.39
CA LYS A 173 5.28 -14.32 -10.36
C LYS A 173 4.83 -15.68 -10.92
N ASN A 174 3.53 -15.95 -10.84
CA ASN A 174 2.96 -17.21 -11.30
C ASN A 174 2.20 -17.09 -12.64
N ILE A 175 1.87 -15.87 -13.06
CA ILE A 175 1.11 -15.61 -14.30
C ILE A 175 1.96 -14.78 -15.25
N ASP A 176 2.14 -15.28 -16.47
CA ASP A 176 2.98 -14.64 -17.48
C ASP A 176 2.30 -13.39 -18.10
N LEU A 177 1.02 -13.52 -18.45
CA LEU A 177 0.30 -12.49 -19.19
C LEU A 177 -1.20 -12.48 -18.85
N ILE A 178 -1.78 -11.29 -18.82
CA ILE A 178 -3.23 -11.10 -18.85
C ILE A 178 -3.64 -10.27 -20.08
N GLU A 179 -4.83 -10.52 -20.61
CA GLU A 179 -5.49 -9.68 -21.60
C GLU A 179 -6.72 -9.02 -20.97
N LEU A 180 -6.71 -7.68 -20.85
CA LEU A 180 -7.78 -6.87 -20.29
C LEU A 180 -8.15 -5.76 -21.28
N GLY A 181 -9.34 -5.86 -21.86
CA GLY A 181 -9.76 -4.97 -22.95
C GLY A 181 -8.80 -5.05 -24.13
N LYS A 182 -8.22 -3.92 -24.52
CA LYS A 182 -7.22 -3.84 -25.60
C LYS A 182 -5.77 -4.08 -25.15
N HIS A 183 -5.53 -4.33 -23.86
CA HIS A 183 -4.20 -4.37 -23.29
C HIS A 183 -3.76 -5.79 -22.94
N ARG A 184 -2.52 -6.12 -23.31
CA ARG A 184 -1.79 -7.28 -22.77
C ARG A 184 -0.80 -6.77 -21.73
N ILE A 185 -0.91 -7.29 -20.51
CA ILE A 185 -0.22 -6.75 -19.35
C ILE A 185 0.53 -7.88 -18.66
N LYS A 186 1.82 -7.68 -18.39
CA LYS A 186 2.62 -8.59 -17.55
C LYS A 186 2.37 -8.29 -16.08
N PRO A 187 1.91 -9.27 -15.28
CA PRO A 187 1.80 -9.14 -13.82
C PRO A 187 3.14 -8.81 -13.14
N TRP A 188 3.08 -8.20 -11.97
CA TRP A 188 4.25 -7.83 -11.17
C TRP A 188 4.45 -8.76 -9.98
N TYR A 189 3.38 -9.35 -9.46
CA TYR A 189 3.41 -10.17 -8.26
C TYR A 189 2.60 -11.44 -8.45
N PHE A 190 2.80 -12.39 -7.53
CA PHE A 190 1.93 -13.54 -7.38
C PHE A 190 0.47 -13.13 -7.19
N ALA A 191 -0.45 -13.81 -7.88
CA ALA A 191 -1.88 -13.72 -7.60
C ALA A 191 -2.53 -15.12 -7.55
N PRO A 192 -3.39 -15.39 -6.55
CA PRO A 192 -3.97 -16.70 -6.30
C PRO A 192 -5.17 -16.99 -7.22
N TYR A 193 -4.97 -16.90 -8.54
CA TYR A 193 -5.93 -17.43 -9.50
C TYR A 193 -5.97 -18.96 -9.41
N PRO A 194 -7.08 -19.62 -9.79
CA PRO A 194 -7.16 -21.07 -9.82
C PRO A 194 -6.02 -21.71 -10.63
N GLN A 195 -5.48 -22.84 -10.19
CA GLN A 195 -4.29 -23.46 -10.80
C GLN A 195 -4.43 -23.71 -12.31
N GLU A 196 -5.64 -24.06 -12.76
CA GLU A 196 -5.98 -24.25 -14.18
C GLU A 196 -5.80 -22.99 -15.04
N MET A 197 -5.75 -21.81 -14.42
CA MET A 197 -5.53 -20.53 -15.07
C MET A 197 -4.04 -20.16 -15.08
N VAL A 198 -3.33 -20.47 -13.99
CA VAL A 198 -1.92 -20.14 -13.77
C VAL A 198 -1.02 -20.82 -14.80
N ASN A 199 -1.35 -22.05 -15.19
CA ASN A 199 -0.58 -22.82 -16.18
C ASN A 199 -0.78 -22.35 -17.65
N LEU A 200 -1.59 -21.31 -17.88
CA LEU A 200 -1.89 -20.82 -19.21
C LEU A 200 -0.94 -19.68 -19.60
N PRO A 201 -0.56 -19.56 -20.88
CA PRO A 201 0.30 -18.48 -21.35
C PRO A 201 -0.36 -17.09 -21.24
N CYS A 202 -1.69 -17.05 -21.16
CA CYS A 202 -2.45 -15.81 -21.01
C CYS A 202 -3.81 -16.06 -20.35
N ILE A 203 -4.15 -15.25 -19.34
CA ILE A 203 -5.50 -15.19 -18.76
C ILE A 203 -6.29 -14.07 -19.43
N TYR A 204 -7.48 -14.37 -19.93
CA TYR A 204 -8.33 -13.39 -20.62
C TYR A 204 -9.40 -12.87 -19.67
N ILE A 205 -9.47 -11.57 -19.45
CA ILE A 205 -10.34 -10.94 -18.44
C ILE A 205 -11.35 -10.04 -19.14
N CYS A 206 -12.64 -10.25 -18.86
CA CYS A 206 -13.70 -9.35 -19.33
C CYS A 206 -13.53 -7.97 -18.69
N GLU A 207 -13.43 -6.92 -19.49
CA GLU A 207 -13.19 -5.55 -19.00
C GLU A 207 -14.35 -4.95 -18.20
N PHE A 208 -15.56 -5.51 -18.33
CA PHE A 208 -16.75 -5.00 -17.64
C PHE A 208 -17.11 -5.77 -16.38
N CYS A 209 -17.07 -7.10 -16.39
CA CYS A 209 -17.44 -7.93 -15.23
C CYS A 209 -16.24 -8.54 -14.49
N LEU A 210 -15.03 -8.35 -15.02
CA LEU A 210 -13.76 -8.86 -14.51
C LEU A 210 -13.66 -10.40 -14.43
N LYS A 211 -14.60 -11.12 -15.03
CA LYS A 211 -14.54 -12.58 -15.10
C LYS A 211 -13.38 -13.02 -16.00
N TYR A 212 -12.52 -13.88 -15.46
CA TYR A 212 -11.39 -14.47 -16.16
C TYR A 212 -11.78 -15.72 -16.96
N LYS A 213 -11.06 -15.97 -18.06
CA LYS A 213 -11.32 -17.01 -19.07
C LYS A 213 -10.01 -17.61 -19.56
N LYS A 214 -10.05 -18.92 -19.86
CA LYS A 214 -8.89 -19.73 -20.27
C LYS A 214 -8.39 -19.44 -21.69
N SER A 215 -9.22 -18.82 -22.55
CA SER A 215 -8.86 -18.58 -23.94
C SER A 215 -9.67 -17.42 -24.53
N ARG A 216 -9.16 -16.85 -25.63
CA ARG A 216 -9.84 -15.81 -26.39
C ARG A 216 -11.24 -16.22 -26.86
N LYS A 217 -11.40 -17.43 -27.40
CA LYS A 217 -12.71 -17.98 -27.80
C LYS A 217 -13.70 -18.08 -26.62
N CYS A 218 -13.21 -18.39 -25.42
CA CYS A 218 -14.04 -18.40 -24.21
C CYS A 218 -14.46 -16.99 -23.77
N LEU A 219 -13.58 -16.00 -23.95
CA LEU A 219 -13.91 -14.60 -23.72
C LEU A 219 -14.93 -14.08 -24.73
N GLU A 220 -14.75 -14.33 -26.03
CA GLU A 220 -15.69 -13.94 -27.09
C GLU A 220 -17.10 -14.49 -26.83
N ARG A 221 -17.22 -15.79 -26.51
CA ARG A 221 -18.50 -16.39 -26.10
C ARG A 221 -19.11 -15.76 -24.85
N HIS A 222 -18.26 -15.33 -23.92
CA HIS A 222 -18.73 -14.63 -22.73
C HIS A 222 -19.22 -13.21 -23.05
N LEU A 223 -18.52 -12.46 -23.89
CA LEU A 223 -18.89 -11.10 -24.28
C LEU A 223 -20.23 -11.07 -25.04
N MET A 224 -20.57 -12.10 -25.80
CA MET A 224 -21.89 -12.25 -26.44
C MET A 224 -23.05 -12.41 -25.43
N LYS A 225 -22.76 -12.84 -24.20
CA LYS A 225 -23.77 -13.09 -23.14
C LYS A 225 -23.67 -12.10 -21.98
N CYS A 226 -22.62 -11.29 -21.94
CA CYS A 226 -22.35 -10.39 -20.83
C CYS A 226 -23.13 -9.10 -21.03
N ASN A 227 -24.07 -8.83 -20.13
CA ASN A 227 -24.91 -7.63 -20.18
C ASN A 227 -24.27 -6.42 -19.52
N LEU A 228 -23.11 -6.57 -18.86
CA LEU A 228 -22.42 -5.46 -18.20
C LEU A 228 -21.61 -4.64 -19.20
N LYS A 229 -21.78 -3.32 -19.12
CA LYS A 229 -20.99 -2.31 -19.84
C LYS A 229 -20.35 -1.29 -18.90
N HIS A 230 -20.47 -1.50 -17.59
CA HIS A 230 -19.89 -0.69 -16.53
C HIS A 230 -19.75 -1.53 -15.25
N PRO A 231 -18.97 -1.07 -14.25
CA PRO A 231 -18.90 -1.72 -12.95
C PRO A 231 -20.29 -1.82 -12.29
N PRO A 232 -20.63 -2.96 -11.64
CA PRO A 232 -21.96 -3.19 -11.06
C PRO A 232 -22.11 -2.46 -9.71
N GLY A 233 -22.36 -1.16 -9.78
CA GLY A 233 -22.54 -0.27 -8.63
C GLY A 233 -23.22 1.03 -9.02
N ASN A 234 -23.32 1.95 -8.08
CA ASN A 234 -23.91 3.25 -8.32
C ASN A 234 -22.86 4.18 -8.92
N GLU A 235 -23.16 4.82 -10.05
CA GLU A 235 -22.36 5.94 -10.56
C GLU A 235 -22.58 7.13 -9.61
N ILE A 236 -21.57 7.46 -8.80
CA ILE A 236 -21.65 8.54 -7.80
C ILE A 236 -20.94 9.81 -8.25
N TYR A 237 -20.18 9.73 -9.33
CA TYR A 237 -19.48 10.87 -9.92
C TYR A 237 -19.38 10.70 -11.42
N ARG A 238 -19.63 11.79 -12.15
CA ARG A 238 -19.40 11.87 -13.59
C ARG A 238 -18.98 13.27 -13.99
N LYS A 239 -17.84 13.38 -14.68
CA LYS A 239 -17.39 14.62 -15.32
C LYS A 239 -16.65 14.29 -16.60
N ASP A 240 -17.07 14.93 -17.70
CA ASP A 240 -16.56 14.68 -19.05
C ASP A 240 -16.60 13.19 -19.40
N TYR A 241 -15.44 12.55 -19.54
CA TYR A 241 -15.29 11.14 -19.88
C TYR A 241 -14.95 10.24 -18.67
N VAL A 242 -14.85 10.80 -17.46
CA VAL A 242 -14.45 10.08 -16.24
C VAL A 242 -15.65 9.86 -15.32
N SER A 243 -15.80 8.63 -14.83
CA SER A 243 -16.84 8.26 -13.86
C SER A 243 -16.29 7.41 -12.71
N PHE A 244 -16.87 7.57 -11.51
CA PHE A 244 -16.64 6.68 -10.36
C PHE A 244 -17.90 5.90 -10.00
N PHE A 245 -17.72 4.61 -9.79
CA PHE A 245 -18.76 3.69 -9.34
C PHE A 245 -18.47 3.25 -7.89
N GLU A 246 -19.45 3.43 -7.00
CA GLU A 246 -19.43 2.85 -5.65
C GLU A 246 -20.00 1.43 -5.70
N ILE A 247 -19.20 0.47 -5.25
CA ILE A 247 -19.57 -0.95 -5.22
C ILE A 247 -19.44 -1.46 -3.80
N ASP A 248 -20.55 -1.97 -3.26
CA ASP A 248 -20.55 -2.70 -2.00
C ASP A 248 -20.06 -4.14 -2.23
N GLY A 249 -18.94 -4.51 -1.59
CA GLY A 249 -18.34 -5.82 -1.72
C GLY A 249 -19.18 -6.98 -1.18
N ARG A 250 -20.16 -6.72 -0.29
CA ARG A 250 -21.14 -7.71 0.16
C ARG A 250 -22.23 -7.93 -0.91
N LYS A 251 -22.71 -6.86 -1.54
CA LYS A 251 -23.78 -6.94 -2.56
C LYS A 251 -23.28 -7.48 -3.90
N ASN A 252 -22.04 -7.14 -4.28
CA ASN A 252 -21.44 -7.50 -5.57
C ASN A 252 -20.20 -8.40 -5.39
N LYS A 253 -20.32 -9.42 -4.54
CA LYS A 253 -19.21 -10.29 -4.10
C LYS A 253 -18.36 -10.83 -5.25
N GLN A 254 -18.98 -11.37 -6.29
CA GLN A 254 -18.25 -11.94 -7.43
C GLN A 254 -17.39 -10.91 -8.17
N TYR A 255 -17.92 -9.71 -8.39
CA TYR A 255 -17.17 -8.63 -9.04
C TYR A 255 -16.03 -8.14 -8.15
N ALA A 256 -16.31 -7.93 -6.86
CA ALA A 256 -15.32 -7.49 -5.89
C ALA A 256 -14.15 -8.48 -5.74
N GLN A 257 -14.44 -9.79 -5.69
CA GLN A 257 -13.40 -10.83 -5.65
C GLN A 257 -12.56 -10.85 -6.93
N ASN A 258 -13.19 -10.73 -8.11
CA ASN A 258 -12.47 -10.63 -9.38
C ASN A 258 -11.58 -9.39 -9.44
N LEU A 259 -12.06 -8.24 -8.94
CA LEU A 259 -11.28 -7.01 -8.83
C LEU A 259 -10.09 -7.19 -7.88
N CYS A 260 -10.29 -7.85 -6.74
CA CYS A 260 -9.21 -8.15 -5.80
C CYS A 260 -8.14 -9.06 -6.40
N LEU A 261 -8.51 -10.11 -7.13
CA LEU A 261 -7.57 -10.98 -7.85
C LEU A 261 -6.79 -10.20 -8.91
N LEU A 262 -7.48 -9.38 -9.71
CA LEU A 262 -6.84 -8.50 -10.69
C LEU A 262 -5.87 -7.52 -10.03
N ALA A 263 -6.25 -6.94 -8.89
CA ALA A 263 -5.40 -6.01 -8.16
C ALA A 263 -4.17 -6.68 -7.56
N LYS A 264 -4.31 -7.93 -7.07
CA LYS A 264 -3.20 -8.69 -6.47
C LYS A 264 -2.05 -8.94 -7.46
N LEU A 265 -2.32 -8.97 -8.76
CA LEU A 265 -1.29 -9.03 -9.81
C LEU A 265 -0.31 -7.83 -9.76
N PHE A 266 -0.74 -6.71 -9.18
CA PHE A 266 -0.01 -5.44 -9.18
C PHE A 266 0.20 -4.84 -7.78
N LEU A 267 -0.22 -5.54 -6.73
CA LEU A 267 -0.04 -5.15 -5.32
C LEU A 267 0.63 -6.30 -4.55
N ASP A 268 1.81 -6.06 -3.98
CA ASP A 268 2.56 -7.09 -3.23
C ASP A 268 1.80 -7.49 -1.95
N HIS A 269 1.44 -6.50 -1.13
CA HIS A 269 0.92 -6.69 0.22
C HIS A 269 -0.61 -6.80 0.33
N LYS A 270 -1.31 -7.15 -0.75
CA LYS A 270 -2.77 -7.37 -0.67
C LYS A 270 -3.08 -8.76 -0.09
N THR A 271 -3.57 -8.81 1.13
CA THR A 271 -3.85 -10.06 1.87
C THR A 271 -5.30 -10.52 1.75
N LEU A 272 -6.26 -9.60 1.66
CA LEU A 272 -7.69 -9.91 1.56
C LEU A 272 -8.18 -9.81 0.11
N TYR A 273 -8.58 -10.95 -0.45
CA TYR A 273 -9.10 -11.03 -1.83
C TYR A 273 -10.38 -11.86 -1.99
N TYR A 274 -10.73 -12.73 -1.02
CA TYR A 274 -12.00 -13.47 -1.02
C TYR A 274 -13.05 -12.90 -0.08
N ASP A 275 -12.63 -12.36 1.07
CA ASP A 275 -13.52 -11.66 1.98
C ASP A 275 -13.63 -10.19 1.58
N THR A 276 -14.71 -9.87 0.86
CA THR A 276 -14.98 -8.53 0.31
C THR A 276 -16.11 -7.82 1.04
N ASP A 277 -16.80 -8.53 1.93
CA ASP A 277 -17.96 -8.03 2.66
C ASP A 277 -17.70 -6.75 3.48
N PRO A 278 -16.54 -6.56 4.15
CA PRO A 278 -16.27 -5.35 4.93
C PRO A 278 -15.84 -4.13 4.08
N PHE A 279 -15.70 -4.28 2.76
CA PHE A 279 -15.15 -3.23 1.90
C PHE A 279 -16.19 -2.58 0.97
N LEU A 280 -16.00 -1.29 0.75
CA LEU A 280 -16.49 -0.56 -0.42
C LEU A 280 -15.37 -0.44 -1.44
N PHE A 281 -15.73 -0.47 -2.71
CA PHE A 281 -14.81 -0.29 -3.84
C PHE A 281 -15.28 0.90 -4.68
N TYR A 282 -14.37 1.84 -4.91
CA TYR A 282 -14.60 3.02 -5.74
C TYR A 282 -13.84 2.83 -7.04
N VAL A 283 -14.55 2.39 -8.08
CA VAL A 283 -13.96 2.04 -9.37
C VAL A 283 -14.03 3.24 -10.31
N MET A 284 -12.86 3.74 -10.70
CA MET A 284 -12.73 4.80 -11.68
C MET A 284 -12.67 4.22 -13.08
N THR A 285 -13.45 4.81 -13.97
CA THR A 285 -13.56 4.41 -15.36
C THR A 285 -13.43 5.60 -16.30
N VAL A 286 -13.00 5.30 -17.52
CA VAL A 286 -13.19 6.19 -18.67
C VAL A 286 -14.20 5.56 -19.59
N PHE A 287 -15.16 6.33 -20.12
CA PHE A 287 -16.16 5.77 -21.02
C PHE A 287 -15.92 6.15 -22.48
N ASP A 288 -16.17 5.20 -23.36
CA ASP A 288 -16.27 5.39 -24.81
C ASP A 288 -17.62 4.83 -25.31
N ASN A 289 -17.80 4.70 -26.62
CA ASN A 289 -19.02 4.16 -27.23
C ASN A 289 -19.29 2.68 -26.90
N ARG A 290 -18.30 1.92 -26.41
CA ARG A 290 -18.41 0.52 -25.99
C ARG A 290 -18.84 0.36 -24.53
N GLY A 291 -18.66 1.39 -23.70
CA GLY A 291 -19.01 1.36 -22.29
C GLY A 291 -17.94 2.01 -21.42
N PHE A 292 -17.89 1.62 -20.14
CA PHE A 292 -17.02 2.16 -19.11
C PHE A 292 -15.84 1.22 -18.87
N HIS A 293 -14.64 1.70 -19.16
CA HIS A 293 -13.38 0.97 -19.09
C HIS A 293 -12.67 1.26 -17.78
N ILE A 294 -12.39 0.22 -17.00
CA ILE A 294 -11.67 0.36 -15.74
C ILE A 294 -10.26 0.94 -15.95
N VAL A 295 -9.97 2.01 -15.21
CA VAL A 295 -8.66 2.69 -15.22
C VAL A 295 -7.94 2.49 -13.89
N GLY A 296 -8.69 2.40 -12.81
CA GLY A 296 -8.16 2.18 -11.47
C GLY A 296 -9.27 2.09 -10.45
N TYR A 297 -8.90 1.82 -9.21
CA TYR A 297 -9.84 1.81 -8.10
C TYR A 297 -9.12 2.10 -6.80
N PHE A 298 -9.89 2.41 -5.76
CA PHE A 298 -9.46 2.18 -4.39
C PHE A 298 -10.54 1.46 -3.59
N SER A 299 -10.14 0.72 -2.55
CA SER A 299 -11.06 0.14 -1.57
C SER A 299 -11.00 0.92 -0.27
N LYS A 300 -12.11 0.93 0.46
CA LYS A 300 -12.26 1.56 1.77
C LYS A 300 -13.02 0.61 2.69
N GLU A 301 -12.56 0.42 3.91
CA GLU A 301 -13.32 -0.32 4.92
C GLU A 301 -14.61 0.44 5.24
N LYS A 302 -15.72 -0.28 5.42
CA LYS A 302 -16.98 0.31 5.85
C LYS A 302 -16.87 0.92 7.24
N GLU A 303 -16.09 0.27 8.09
CA GLU A 303 -15.75 0.70 9.44
C GLU A 303 -14.24 0.50 9.63
N SER A 304 -13.50 1.60 9.75
CA SER A 304 -12.05 1.57 10.00
C SER A 304 -11.77 2.11 11.39
N THR A 305 -11.11 1.33 12.24
CA THR A 305 -10.76 1.74 13.61
C THR A 305 -9.72 2.87 13.64
N GLU A 306 -8.89 2.92 12.60
CA GLU A 306 -7.81 3.89 12.44
C GLU A 306 -8.21 5.05 11.52
N ASP A 307 -9.50 5.21 11.17
CA ASP A 307 -9.98 6.22 10.22
C ASP A 307 -9.20 6.24 8.89
N TYR A 308 -8.86 5.06 8.36
CA TYR A 308 -8.26 4.97 7.03
C TYR A 308 -9.33 5.25 5.97
N ASN A 309 -9.08 6.21 5.09
CA ASN A 309 -9.98 6.53 3.99
C ASN A 309 -9.69 5.72 2.72
N VAL A 310 -8.55 5.02 2.70
CA VAL A 310 -8.11 4.11 1.63
C VAL A 310 -7.41 2.91 2.25
N ALA A 311 -7.84 1.70 1.88
CA ALA A 311 -7.17 0.44 2.22
C ALA A 311 -6.20 -0.01 1.12
N CYS A 312 -6.68 -0.09 -0.12
CA CYS A 312 -5.84 -0.37 -1.30
C CYS A 312 -6.17 0.63 -2.39
N ILE A 313 -5.16 1.03 -3.17
CA ILE A 313 -5.32 1.91 -4.33
C ILE A 313 -4.47 1.40 -5.49
N LEU A 314 -5.06 1.38 -6.69
CA LEU A 314 -4.38 0.92 -7.89
C LEU A 314 -4.82 1.73 -9.10
N THR A 315 -3.85 2.23 -9.86
CA THR A 315 -4.04 2.61 -11.27
C THR A 315 -3.54 1.47 -12.13
N MET A 316 -4.37 0.99 -13.06
CA MET A 316 -4.01 -0.10 -13.97
C MET A 316 -2.76 0.27 -14.77
N PRO A 317 -1.80 -0.65 -15.01
CA PRO A 317 -0.50 -0.31 -15.59
C PRO A 317 -0.55 0.51 -16.90
N PRO A 318 -1.44 0.25 -17.88
CA PRO A 318 -1.54 1.04 -19.12
C PRO A 318 -1.98 2.50 -18.92
N TYR A 319 -2.46 2.83 -17.72
CA TYR A 319 -2.99 4.15 -17.37
C TYR A 319 -2.14 4.86 -16.30
N GLN A 320 -1.04 4.27 -15.85
CA GLN A 320 -0.12 4.93 -14.93
C GLN A 320 0.55 6.15 -15.59
N ARG A 321 1.01 7.10 -14.75
CA ARG A 321 1.65 8.37 -15.17
C ARG A 321 0.78 9.29 -16.05
N LYS A 322 -0.54 9.09 -16.09
CA LYS A 322 -1.51 9.94 -16.80
C LYS A 322 -2.37 10.81 -15.86
N GLY A 323 -1.95 11.00 -14.61
CA GLY A 323 -2.70 11.77 -13.60
C GLY A 323 -3.79 11.00 -12.84
N TYR A 324 -4.23 9.85 -13.34
CA TYR A 324 -5.29 9.03 -12.72
C TYR A 324 -5.04 8.61 -11.27
N GLY A 325 -3.80 8.28 -10.89
CA GLY A 325 -3.48 7.95 -9.50
C GLY A 325 -3.75 9.12 -8.55
N LYS A 326 -3.46 10.34 -8.99
CA LYS A 326 -3.74 11.56 -8.22
C LYS A 326 -5.23 11.85 -8.12
N LEU A 327 -5.98 11.53 -9.20
CA LEU A 327 -7.43 11.66 -9.24
C LEU A 327 -8.13 10.69 -8.27
N LEU A 328 -7.67 9.45 -8.18
CA LEU A 328 -8.15 8.46 -7.19
C LEU A 328 -7.90 8.95 -5.76
N ILE A 329 -6.70 9.48 -5.48
CA ILE A 329 -6.36 10.05 -4.16
C ILE A 329 -7.27 11.24 -3.84
N GLU A 330 -7.38 12.20 -4.77
CA GLU A 330 -8.25 13.38 -4.61
C GLU A 330 -9.70 12.98 -4.32
N PHE A 331 -10.24 12.02 -5.08
CA PHE A 331 -11.60 11.51 -4.87
C PHE A 331 -11.79 10.89 -3.47
N SER A 332 -10.80 10.15 -2.97
CA SER A 332 -10.86 9.57 -1.61
C SER A 332 -10.95 10.64 -0.52
N TYR A 333 -10.29 11.78 -0.70
CA TYR A 333 -10.39 12.93 0.21
C TYR A 333 -11.68 13.71 0.05
N GLU A 334 -12.24 13.84 -1.16
CA GLU A 334 -13.58 14.43 -1.34
C GLU A 334 -14.66 13.63 -0.60
N LEU A 335 -14.58 12.30 -0.59
CA LEU A 335 -15.47 11.49 0.24
C LEU A 335 -15.28 11.80 1.73
N SER A 336 -14.04 11.91 2.22
CA SER A 336 -13.76 12.27 3.62
C SER A 336 -14.30 13.65 3.99
N LYS A 337 -14.24 14.63 3.07
CA LYS A 337 -14.84 15.97 3.27
C LYS A 337 -16.36 15.89 3.40
N PHE A 338 -17.02 15.11 2.55
CA PHE A 338 -18.46 14.86 2.64
C PHE A 338 -18.87 14.15 3.94
N GLU A 339 -17.98 13.31 4.50
CA GLU A 339 -18.18 12.66 5.80
C GLU A 339 -17.91 13.59 6.99
N GLY A 340 -17.30 14.77 6.77
CA GLY A 340 -16.85 15.66 7.84
C GLY A 340 -15.73 15.04 8.69
N LYS A 341 -14.91 14.17 8.11
CA LYS A 341 -13.83 13.45 8.80
C LYS A 341 -12.47 13.72 8.15
N THR A 342 -11.41 13.50 8.92
CA THR A 342 -10.05 13.42 8.37
C THR A 342 -9.69 11.95 8.08
N GLY A 343 -8.78 11.73 7.14
CA GLY A 343 -8.37 10.39 6.73
C GLY A 343 -6.93 10.34 6.24
N SER A 344 -6.38 9.13 6.25
CA SER A 344 -5.05 8.79 5.75
C SER A 344 -5.14 7.42 5.04
N PRO A 345 -4.27 7.08 4.10
CA PRO A 345 -4.20 5.71 3.58
C PRO A 345 -3.67 4.72 4.64
N GLU A 346 -4.09 3.48 4.51
CA GLU A 346 -3.54 2.34 5.26
C GLU A 346 -2.03 2.19 5.00
N LYS A 347 -1.30 1.80 6.04
CA LYS A 347 0.16 1.63 6.04
C LYS A 347 0.51 0.14 6.18
N PRO A 348 1.60 -0.36 5.55
CA PRO A 348 2.57 0.37 4.74
C PRO A 348 2.08 0.66 3.31
N LEU A 349 2.43 1.84 2.79
CA LEU A 349 2.24 2.19 1.38
C LEU A 349 3.33 1.57 0.51
N SER A 350 3.01 1.24 -0.74
CA SER A 350 4.05 0.99 -1.76
C SER A 350 4.83 2.28 -2.05
N ASP A 351 6.08 2.18 -2.50
CA ASP A 351 6.91 3.35 -2.83
C ASP A 351 6.22 4.30 -3.82
N LEU A 352 5.58 3.74 -4.86
CA LEU A 352 4.82 4.51 -5.84
C LEU A 352 3.60 5.18 -5.22
N GLY A 353 2.92 4.48 -4.30
CA GLY A 353 1.82 5.04 -3.51
C GLY A 353 2.29 6.21 -2.66
N LEU A 354 3.36 6.04 -1.88
CA LEU A 354 3.92 7.06 -1.00
C LEU A 354 4.34 8.31 -1.78
N LEU A 355 5.03 8.16 -2.91
CA LEU A 355 5.39 9.29 -3.78
C LEU A 355 4.15 10.03 -4.30
N SER A 356 3.10 9.30 -4.67
CA SER A 356 1.84 9.87 -5.17
C SER A 356 1.10 10.65 -4.07
N TYR A 357 1.00 10.11 -2.85
CA TYR A 357 0.40 10.79 -1.71
C TYR A 357 1.19 12.03 -1.28
N ARG A 358 2.53 11.94 -1.17
CA ARG A 358 3.37 13.11 -0.87
C ARG A 358 3.20 14.22 -1.91
N SER A 359 3.17 13.87 -3.19
CA SER A 359 2.92 14.82 -4.28
C SER A 359 1.52 15.44 -4.22
N TYR A 360 0.51 14.67 -3.81
CA TYR A 360 -0.85 15.18 -3.63
C TYR A 360 -0.94 16.13 -2.43
N TRP A 361 -0.51 15.70 -1.25
CA TRP A 361 -0.55 16.52 -0.03
C TRP A 361 0.21 17.82 -0.19
N ALA A 362 1.42 17.79 -0.77
CA ALA A 362 2.20 18.98 -1.02
C ALA A 362 1.45 19.99 -1.89
N GLN A 363 0.83 19.53 -2.99
CA GLN A 363 0.06 20.42 -3.87
C GLN A 363 -1.18 20.97 -3.17
N THR A 364 -1.96 20.12 -2.50
CA THR A 364 -3.20 20.55 -1.83
C THR A 364 -2.92 21.56 -0.71
N ILE A 365 -1.87 21.35 0.09
CA ILE A 365 -1.49 22.28 1.16
C ILE A 365 -0.97 23.60 0.58
N LEU A 366 -0.09 23.54 -0.43
CA LEU A 366 0.43 24.75 -1.09
C LEU A 366 -0.67 25.58 -1.76
N GLU A 367 -1.66 24.93 -2.39
CA GLU A 367 -2.81 25.60 -3.02
C GLU A 367 -3.58 26.44 -1.99
N ILE A 368 -3.78 25.92 -0.77
CA ILE A 368 -4.39 26.67 0.35
C ILE A 368 -3.50 27.82 0.77
N LEU A 369 -2.23 27.54 1.08
CA LEU A 369 -1.28 28.53 1.59
C LEU A 369 -1.08 29.71 0.63
N ILE A 370 -1.08 29.47 -0.68
CA ILE A 370 -0.93 30.49 -1.72
C ILE A 370 -2.22 31.30 -1.91
N ALA A 371 -3.39 30.68 -1.74
CA ALA A 371 -4.68 31.36 -1.89
C ALA A 371 -5.07 32.23 -0.68
N MET A 372 -4.35 32.11 0.44
CA MET A 372 -4.67 32.84 1.66
C MET A 372 -4.56 34.35 1.50
N LYS A 373 -5.57 35.05 1.98
CA LYS A 373 -5.58 36.51 2.09
C LYS A 373 -5.34 36.92 3.55
N PRO A 374 -4.69 38.08 3.78
CA PRO A 374 -4.58 38.64 5.12
C PRO A 374 -5.96 39.06 5.64
N VAL A 375 -6.17 38.93 6.96
CA VAL A 375 -7.47 39.15 7.62
C VAL A 375 -7.74 40.64 7.87
N GLY A 376 -6.69 41.47 7.94
CA GLY A 376 -6.78 42.93 8.05
C GLY A 376 -5.75 43.64 7.18
N ASP A 377 -5.96 44.95 6.98
CA ASP A 377 -4.99 45.82 6.30
C ASP A 377 -3.65 45.78 7.05
N ASN A 378 -2.55 45.49 6.33
CA ASN A 378 -1.18 45.28 6.84
C ASN A 378 -0.91 44.04 7.72
N GLU A 379 -1.84 43.07 7.83
CA GLU A 379 -1.54 41.80 8.50
C GLU A 379 -0.94 40.75 7.56
N LYS A 380 -0.21 39.78 8.10
CA LYS A 380 0.24 38.60 7.34
C LYS A 380 -0.86 37.54 7.37
N PRO A 381 -1.05 36.75 6.30
CA PRO A 381 -1.94 35.59 6.34
C PRO A 381 -1.55 34.63 7.48
N GLN A 382 -2.54 34.17 8.25
CA GLN A 382 -2.35 33.22 9.34
C GLN A 382 -3.25 32.01 9.12
N ILE A 383 -2.71 30.82 9.36
CA ILE A 383 -3.44 29.55 9.33
C ILE A 383 -2.86 28.58 10.33
N THR A 384 -3.76 27.87 10.99
CA THR A 384 -3.45 26.81 11.93
C THR A 384 -3.40 25.47 11.21
N ILE A 385 -2.67 24.51 11.81
CA ILE A 385 -2.64 23.13 11.29
C ILE A 385 -4.06 22.51 11.27
N ASN A 386 -4.91 22.86 12.23
CA ASN A 386 -6.28 22.34 12.29
C ASN A 386 -7.14 22.86 11.14
N GLU A 387 -7.04 24.14 10.77
CA GLU A 387 -7.75 24.69 9.60
C GLU A 387 -7.31 23.99 8.30
N ILE A 388 -6.02 23.69 8.13
CA ILE A 388 -5.56 22.89 6.98
C ILE A 388 -6.22 21.50 7.00
N CYS A 389 -6.29 20.84 8.16
CA CYS A 389 -6.93 19.53 8.28
C CYS A 389 -8.43 19.59 7.93
N GLU A 390 -9.14 20.62 8.40
CA GLU A 390 -10.57 20.82 8.14
C GLU A 390 -10.86 21.10 6.67
N MET A 391 -10.03 21.92 6.01
CA MET A 391 -10.20 22.25 4.59
C MET A 391 -9.87 21.08 3.64
N THR A 392 -8.97 20.18 4.07
CA THR A 392 -8.41 19.13 3.19
C THR A 392 -8.87 17.71 3.52
N SER A 393 -9.41 17.50 4.72
CA SER A 393 -9.61 16.18 5.33
C SER A 393 -8.33 15.35 5.49
N ILE A 394 -7.14 15.95 5.38
CA ILE A 394 -5.86 15.26 5.64
C ILE A 394 -5.63 15.18 7.15
N LYS A 395 -5.17 14.02 7.64
CA LYS A 395 -4.82 13.88 9.06
C LYS A 395 -3.69 14.83 9.45
N LYS A 396 -3.73 15.29 10.71
CA LYS A 396 -2.75 16.21 11.29
C LYS A 396 -1.30 15.76 11.13
N GLU A 397 -1.03 14.48 11.31
CA GLU A 397 0.30 13.89 11.17
C GLU A 397 0.85 14.06 9.74
N ASP A 398 0.01 13.82 8.74
CA ASP A 398 0.39 13.92 7.32
C ASP A 398 0.58 15.40 6.91
N VAL A 399 -0.24 16.31 7.45
CA VAL A 399 -0.05 17.77 7.27
C VAL A 399 1.30 18.22 7.83
N ILE A 400 1.60 17.86 9.09
CA ILE A 400 2.86 18.22 9.74
C ILE A 400 4.05 17.63 8.98
N SER A 401 4.01 16.33 8.66
CA SER A 401 5.07 15.67 7.90
C SER A 401 5.28 16.33 6.53
N THR A 402 4.21 16.71 5.84
CA THR A 402 4.31 17.38 4.54
C THR A 402 4.96 18.76 4.68
N LEU A 403 4.54 19.58 5.66
CA LEU A 403 5.16 20.89 5.89
C LEU A 403 6.63 20.78 6.29
N GLN A 404 7.01 19.76 7.06
CA GLN A 404 8.40 19.47 7.40
C GLN A 404 9.22 19.07 6.16
N ASN A 405 8.70 18.16 5.33
CA ASN A 405 9.38 17.74 4.10
C ASN A 405 9.56 18.89 3.10
N LEU A 406 8.67 19.87 3.10
CA LEU A 406 8.76 21.08 2.29
C LEU A 406 9.60 22.20 2.94
N ASN A 407 10.12 21.99 4.15
CA ASN A 407 10.83 22.99 4.95
C ASN A 407 10.02 24.28 5.18
N LEU A 408 8.70 24.16 5.29
CA LEU A 408 7.80 25.31 5.44
C LEU A 408 7.48 25.65 6.89
N ILE A 409 7.63 24.70 7.82
CA ILE A 409 7.26 24.88 9.24
C ILE A 409 8.50 25.15 10.10
N ASN A 410 8.48 26.28 10.81
CA ASN A 410 9.54 26.68 11.74
C ASN A 410 8.94 26.89 13.15
N TYR A 411 9.76 26.71 14.18
CA TYR A 411 9.35 27.00 15.56
C TYR A 411 10.01 28.29 16.04
N TYR A 412 9.22 29.31 16.37
CA TYR A 412 9.70 30.62 16.79
C TYR A 412 8.90 31.13 17.99
N LYS A 413 9.59 31.54 19.06
CA LYS A 413 9.00 32.09 20.29
C LYS A 413 7.80 31.30 20.85
N GLY A 414 7.88 29.97 20.82
CA GLY A 414 6.81 29.11 21.35
C GLY A 414 5.69 28.77 20.37
N GLN A 415 5.79 29.22 19.11
CA GLN A 415 4.76 29.03 18.09
C GLN A 415 5.32 28.41 16.82
N TYR A 416 4.50 27.63 16.12
CA TYR A 416 4.81 27.16 14.78
C TYR A 416 4.42 28.23 13.76
N ILE A 417 5.36 28.61 12.91
CA ILE A 417 5.15 29.56 11.81
C ILE A 417 5.36 28.86 10.47
N VAL A 418 4.50 29.16 9.49
CA VAL A 418 4.63 28.66 8.12
C VAL A 418 5.24 29.74 7.25
N THR A 419 6.32 29.44 6.52
CA THR A 419 7.04 30.40 5.68
C THR A 419 7.11 29.91 4.24
N LEU A 420 6.54 30.66 3.31
CA LEU A 420 6.61 30.39 1.86
C LEU A 420 7.66 31.29 1.21
N ASN A 421 8.53 30.72 0.37
CA ASN A 421 9.44 31.48 -0.46
C ASN A 421 8.91 31.59 -1.91
N LYS A 422 9.45 32.53 -2.69
CA LYS A 422 9.01 32.76 -4.08
C LYS A 422 9.26 31.56 -4.99
N GLU A 423 10.34 30.81 -4.74
CA GLU A 423 10.72 29.63 -5.53
C GLU A 423 9.69 28.49 -5.42
N ILE A 424 9.21 28.20 -4.22
CA ILE A 424 8.19 27.19 -3.96
C ILE A 424 6.87 27.59 -4.61
N ILE A 425 6.50 28.88 -4.56
CA ILE A 425 5.27 29.39 -5.19
C ILE A 425 5.34 29.21 -6.71
N GLU A 426 6.46 29.58 -7.33
CA GLU A 426 6.64 29.48 -8.78
C GLU A 426 6.71 28.02 -9.25
N SER A 427 7.43 27.16 -8.50
CA SER A 427 7.47 25.72 -8.75
C SER A 427 6.08 25.09 -8.66
N HIS A 428 5.30 25.48 -7.64
CA HIS A 428 3.93 25.04 -7.49
C HIS A 428 3.05 25.48 -8.67
N ARG A 429 3.11 26.76 -9.08
CA ARG A 429 2.34 27.28 -10.22
C ARG A 429 2.59 26.46 -11.49
N LYS A 430 3.86 26.23 -11.85
CA LYS A 430 4.24 25.39 -13.00
C LYS A 430 3.70 23.97 -12.88
N ALA A 431 3.78 23.36 -11.70
CA ALA A 431 3.25 22.02 -11.48
C ALA A 431 1.72 21.97 -11.66
N MET A 432 1.00 23.02 -11.26
CA MET A 432 -0.45 23.11 -11.38
C MET A 432 -0.91 23.35 -12.82
N GLU A 433 -0.16 24.10 -13.63
CA GLU A 433 -0.44 24.27 -15.07
C GLU A 433 -0.42 22.93 -15.83
N THR A 434 0.45 22.00 -15.42
CA THR A 434 0.50 20.66 -16.03
C THR A 434 -0.60 19.71 -15.56
N ARG A 435 -1.35 20.07 -14.50
CA ARG A 435 -2.37 19.20 -13.90
C ARG A 435 -3.72 19.41 -14.58
N THR A 436 -3.94 18.70 -15.67
CA THR A 436 -5.14 18.85 -16.52
C THR A 436 -6.42 18.22 -15.99
N ILE A 437 -6.33 17.27 -15.05
CA ILE A 437 -7.50 16.53 -14.52
C ILE A 437 -7.59 16.71 -13.00
N ARG A 438 -8.76 17.14 -12.51
CA ARG A 438 -9.12 17.34 -11.10
C ARG A 438 -10.52 16.79 -10.84
N ILE A 439 -10.76 16.38 -9.60
CA ILE A 439 -12.13 16.12 -9.14
C ILE A 439 -12.87 17.44 -8.98
N ASP A 440 -14.09 17.48 -9.49
CA ASP A 440 -15.04 18.57 -9.24
C ASP A 440 -16.03 18.15 -8.17
N PRO A 441 -15.97 18.70 -6.94
CA PRO A 441 -16.88 18.30 -5.86
C PRO A 441 -18.36 18.47 -6.21
N LYS A 442 -18.71 19.35 -7.16
CA LYS A 442 -20.10 19.57 -7.59
C LYS A 442 -20.66 18.40 -8.42
N CYS A 443 -19.79 17.60 -9.03
CA CYS A 443 -20.15 16.42 -9.82
C CYS A 443 -20.24 15.15 -8.95
N LEU A 444 -19.94 15.24 -7.64
CA LEU A 444 -20.07 14.14 -6.69
C LEU A 444 -21.48 14.13 -6.10
N HIS A 445 -22.25 13.11 -6.44
CA HIS A 445 -23.60 12.86 -5.92
C HIS A 445 -23.55 11.67 -4.97
N TRP A 446 -23.20 11.94 -3.71
CA TRP A 446 -22.98 10.91 -2.71
C TRP A 446 -23.42 11.36 -1.32
N THR A 447 -23.92 10.41 -0.53
CA THR A 447 -24.33 10.63 0.86
C THR A 447 -23.66 9.58 1.75
N PRO A 448 -23.03 9.99 2.86
CA PRO A 448 -22.46 9.05 3.83
C PRO A 448 -23.47 8.03 4.32
N LYS A 449 -23.04 6.78 4.45
CA LYS A 449 -23.84 5.68 5.03
C LYS A 449 -23.31 5.36 6.42
N ASP A 450 -24.23 5.22 7.37
CA ASP A 450 -23.92 4.74 8.72
C ASP A 450 -23.93 3.19 8.70
N TRP A 451 -22.75 2.58 8.66
CA TRP A 451 -22.60 1.12 8.59
C TRP A 451 -22.73 0.44 9.97
N GLY A 452 -22.53 1.19 11.07
CA GLY A 452 -22.64 0.67 12.44
C GLY A 452 -24.09 0.42 12.86
N LYS A 453 -25.03 1.16 12.29
CA LYS A 453 -26.45 0.82 12.36
C LYS A 453 -26.73 -0.24 11.32
N ARG A 454 -26.68 -1.52 11.72
CA ARG A 454 -27.26 -2.61 10.91
C ARG A 454 -28.67 -2.18 10.51
N ALA A 455 -28.85 -1.86 9.24
CA ALA A 455 -30.17 -1.70 8.68
C ALA A 455 -30.93 -2.99 8.99
N LYS A 456 -31.99 -2.89 9.79
CA LYS A 456 -32.99 -3.94 9.90
C LYS A 456 -33.63 -4.00 8.52
N TRP A 457 -33.19 -4.94 7.71
CA TRP A 457 -33.87 -5.33 6.48
C TRP A 457 -34.90 -6.38 6.82
#